data_AF-A0A956M2Q0-F1
#
_entry.id   AF-A0A956M2Q0-F1
#
_cell.length_a   1.000
_cell.length_b   1.000
_cell.length_c   1.000
_cell.angle_alpha   90.00
_cell.angle_beta   90.00
_cell.angle_gamma   90.00
#
_symmetry.space_group_name_H-M   'P 1'
#
loop_
_entity.id
_entity.type
_entity.pdbx_description
1 polymer ?
#
loop_
_entity_poly.entity_id
_entity_poly.type
_entity_poly.pdbx_seq_one_letter_code
_entity_poly.pdbx_strand_id
1 'polypeptide(L)'
;MAARSAEPYATLIRPADSAPGHPGPAYGLSPELLLKARRRLAALVTIFALVSIVSLAIGFAVLPNGIPRASLLVHLLNLGSAVVILALALSPRVAHTVALHAGLAGEVLSCWAISFVAIQGVYEETGAVPHLTWASIVIVVFPMIIPLPPGRLLIAAILSAASAPLSGLLLQATGRIVLTTEALVGISISPALAVGIAFAGARMIYAINVDISRARRMGAYRLEEKLGAGGMGEVWRASHRMLARPAAVKLIAPRQLAGNPDLARRTIHRFEQEVQATARLRSPHTVEVYDYGIADDGSFYYVMELLEGRNLQDLVARHGPLPAARVVPILRQACHSLGEAHQAGLVHRDIKPANMILCRYGA
;
A
#
# COMPACT_ATOMS: atom_id res chain seq x y z
N MET A 1 19.63 27.95 -49.14
CA MET A 1 20.58 26.83 -49.01
C MET A 1 20.70 26.53 -47.51
N ALA A 2 19.94 25.58 -46.97
CA ALA A 2 20.25 24.14 -46.91
C ALA A 2 21.52 23.88 -46.07
N ALA A 3 21.60 23.03 -45.06
CA ALA A 3 20.66 22.12 -44.41
C ALA A 3 21.32 21.56 -43.11
N ARG A 4 20.49 21.06 -42.18
CA ARG A 4 20.68 19.91 -41.26
C ARG A 4 21.43 20.01 -39.92
N SER A 5 20.81 19.26 -38.99
CA SER A 5 21.23 18.74 -37.68
C SER A 5 21.03 19.70 -36.50
N ALA A 6 20.29 19.38 -35.43
CA ALA A 6 19.99 18.08 -34.85
C ALA A 6 18.52 17.99 -34.37
N GLU A 7 17.88 16.85 -34.62
CA GLU A 7 16.69 16.41 -33.91
C GLU A 7 17.06 16.16 -32.43
N PRO A 8 16.33 16.70 -31.44
CA PRO A 8 16.54 16.35 -30.06
C PRO A 8 15.74 15.09 -29.72
N TYR A 9 16.44 13.98 -29.49
CA TYR A 9 16.07 12.79 -28.70
C TYR A 9 14.62 12.73 -28.17
N ALA A 10 13.67 12.62 -29.08
CA ALA A 10 12.35 12.08 -28.80
C ALA A 10 12.39 10.62 -29.25
N THR A 11 11.86 9.73 -28.41
CA THR A 11 11.76 8.27 -28.61
C THR A 11 12.94 7.46 -28.07
N LEU A 12 12.94 7.17 -26.76
CA LEU A 12 13.39 5.88 -26.21
C LEU A 12 12.98 5.69 -24.73
N ILE A 13 11.70 5.93 -24.41
CA ILE A 13 11.04 5.26 -23.28
C ILE A 13 9.65 4.85 -23.75
N ARG A 14 9.55 3.66 -24.36
CA ARG A 14 8.29 2.92 -24.30
C ARG A 14 8.09 2.50 -22.84
N PRO A 15 6.90 2.65 -22.25
CA PRO A 15 6.60 1.99 -20.99
C PRO A 15 6.82 0.48 -21.20
N ALA A 16 7.65 -0.11 -20.36
CA ALA A 16 7.86 -1.56 -20.34
C ALA A 16 6.58 -2.24 -19.80
N ASP A 17 5.55 -2.28 -20.64
CA ASP A 17 4.49 -3.27 -20.55
C ASP A 17 4.81 -4.38 -21.55
N SER A 18 4.78 -5.62 -21.04
CA SER A 18 4.78 -6.90 -21.76
C SER A 18 6.08 -7.39 -22.42
N ALA A 19 7.01 -7.88 -21.59
CA ALA A 19 7.81 -9.04 -21.98
C ALA A 19 6.92 -10.31 -21.86
N PRO A 20 6.83 -11.18 -22.88
CA PRO A 20 6.02 -12.39 -22.81
C PRO A 20 6.75 -13.42 -21.95
N GLY A 21 6.29 -13.61 -20.71
CA GLY A 21 6.79 -14.68 -19.83
C GLY A 21 6.87 -14.33 -18.34
N HIS A 22 6.85 -13.05 -17.96
CA HIS A 22 6.62 -12.68 -16.56
C HIS A 22 5.11 -12.48 -16.34
N PRO A 23 4.44 -13.27 -15.48
CA PRO A 23 3.09 -12.93 -15.07
C PRO A 23 3.17 -11.52 -14.47
N GLY A 24 2.47 -10.56 -15.09
CA GLY A 24 2.37 -9.21 -14.57
C GLY A 24 1.98 -9.26 -13.09
N PRO A 25 2.31 -8.22 -12.30
CA PRO A 25 2.04 -8.21 -10.86
C PRO A 25 0.61 -8.69 -10.62
N ALA A 26 0.44 -9.78 -9.87
CA ALA A 26 -0.88 -10.35 -9.67
C ALA A 26 -1.78 -9.27 -9.07
N TYR A 27 -2.95 -9.03 -9.68
CA TYR A 27 -3.87 -7.93 -9.35
C TYR A 27 -3.38 -6.50 -9.65
N GLY A 28 -2.25 -6.31 -10.34
CA GLY A 28 -1.62 -4.99 -10.52
C GLY A 28 -0.97 -4.44 -9.23
N LEU A 29 -0.89 -5.27 -8.17
CA LEU A 29 -0.42 -4.88 -6.85
C LEU A 29 1.05 -5.26 -6.65
N SER A 30 1.78 -4.45 -5.88
CA SER A 30 3.16 -4.80 -5.47
C SER A 30 3.16 -5.97 -4.47
N PRO A 31 4.25 -6.75 -4.36
CA PRO A 31 4.36 -7.84 -3.38
C PRO A 31 4.10 -7.40 -1.93
N GLU A 32 4.51 -6.19 -1.55
CA GLU A 32 4.24 -5.63 -0.21
C GLU A 32 2.75 -5.38 0.03
N LEU A 33 2.01 -4.89 -0.98
CA LEU A 33 0.57 -4.69 -0.88
C LEU A 33 -0.17 -6.03 -0.78
N LEU A 34 0.30 -7.06 -1.50
CA LEU A 34 -0.25 -8.42 -1.40
C LEU A 34 -0.01 -9.02 0.00
N LEU A 35 1.17 -8.79 0.59
CA LEU A 35 1.46 -9.20 1.96
C LEU A 35 0.57 -8.45 2.97
N LYS A 36 0.40 -7.12 2.79
CA LYS A 36 -0.49 -6.30 3.63
C LYS A 36 -1.94 -6.74 3.51
N ALA A 37 -2.41 -7.01 2.29
CA ALA A 37 -3.75 -7.53 2.03
C ALA A 37 -3.98 -8.88 2.73
N ARG A 38 -3.00 -9.78 2.64
CA ARG A 38 -3.02 -11.08 3.31
C ARG A 38 -3.07 -10.97 4.84
N ARG A 39 -2.28 -10.06 5.43
CA ARG A 39 -2.33 -9.81 6.88
C ARG A 39 -3.70 -9.26 7.31
N ARG A 40 -4.29 -8.36 6.52
CA ARG A 40 -5.63 -7.83 6.78
C ARG A 40 -6.71 -8.90 6.66
N LEU A 41 -6.60 -9.81 5.68
CA LEU A 41 -7.47 -10.97 5.57
C LEU A 41 -7.40 -11.84 6.83
N ALA A 42 -6.18 -12.19 7.29
CA ALA A 42 -6.00 -12.98 8.50
C ALA A 42 -6.63 -12.32 9.73
N ALA A 43 -6.42 -11.01 9.91
CA ALA A 43 -7.02 -10.25 11.00
C ALA A 43 -8.56 -10.24 10.92
N LEU A 44 -9.12 -9.96 9.74
CA LEU A 44 -10.57 -9.94 9.52
C LEU A 44 -11.22 -11.29 9.82
N VAL A 45 -10.62 -12.38 9.31
CA VAL A 45 -11.11 -13.74 9.53
C VAL A 45 -11.01 -14.14 11.01
N THR A 46 -9.96 -13.70 11.70
CA THR A 46 -9.82 -13.93 13.15
C THR A 46 -10.92 -13.20 13.94
N ILE A 47 -11.19 -11.93 13.62
CA ILE A 47 -12.27 -11.16 14.25
C ILE A 47 -13.61 -11.82 13.99
N PHE A 48 -13.88 -12.21 12.74
CA PHE A 48 -15.12 -12.89 12.37
C PHE A 48 -15.30 -14.23 13.12
N ALA A 49 -14.25 -15.03 13.25
CA ALA A 49 -14.27 -16.27 14.01
C ALA A 49 -14.55 -16.00 15.50
N LEU A 50 -13.90 -14.98 16.10
CA LEU A 50 -14.13 -14.62 17.50
C LEU A 50 -15.58 -14.17 17.74
N VAL A 51 -16.11 -13.30 16.88
CA VAL A 51 -17.52 -12.86 16.94
C VAL A 51 -18.46 -14.05 16.82
N SER A 52 -18.17 -15.00 15.92
CA SER A 52 -18.96 -16.21 15.74
C SER A 52 -18.92 -17.13 16.96
N ILE A 53 -17.76 -17.30 17.61
CA ILE A 53 -17.62 -18.07 18.85
C ILE A 53 -18.40 -17.41 20.00
N VAL A 54 -18.27 -16.10 20.16
CA VAL A 54 -19.00 -15.35 21.20
C VAL A 54 -20.51 -15.45 20.97
N SER A 55 -20.96 -15.28 19.73
CA SER A 55 -22.38 -15.44 19.36
C SER A 55 -22.89 -16.84 19.71
N LEU A 56 -22.11 -17.88 19.41
CA LEU A 56 -22.45 -19.26 19.77
C LEU A 56 -22.51 -19.46 21.29
N ALA A 57 -21.55 -18.93 22.05
CA ALA A 57 -21.53 -19.03 23.50
C ALA A 57 -22.74 -18.32 24.14
N ILE A 58 -23.11 -17.14 23.63
CA ILE A 58 -24.32 -16.43 24.05
C ILE A 58 -25.56 -17.26 23.71
N GLY A 59 -25.63 -17.83 22.51
CA GLY A 59 -26.76 -18.68 22.09
C GLY A 59 -26.99 -19.85 23.05
N PHE A 60 -25.92 -20.55 23.45
CA PHE A 60 -26.02 -21.64 24.43
C PHE A 60 -26.38 -21.17 25.85
N ALA A 61 -25.99 -19.96 26.24
CA ALA A 61 -26.28 -19.41 27.57
C ALA A 61 -27.71 -18.84 27.68
N VAL A 62 -28.24 -18.27 26.60
CA VAL A 62 -29.51 -17.53 26.59
C VAL A 62 -30.69 -18.40 26.15
N LEU A 63 -30.49 -19.34 25.22
CA LEU A 63 -31.59 -20.16 24.69
C LEU A 63 -31.82 -21.39 25.57
N PRO A 64 -32.97 -21.50 26.28
CA PRO A 64 -33.24 -22.59 27.22
C PRO A 64 -33.31 -23.96 26.55
N ASN A 65 -33.63 -24.00 25.25
CA ASN A 65 -33.68 -25.23 24.45
C ASN A 65 -32.41 -25.47 23.61
N GLY A 66 -31.36 -24.66 23.82
CA GLY A 66 -30.15 -24.66 23.01
C GLY A 66 -30.35 -24.03 21.62
N ILE A 67 -29.29 -24.07 20.81
CA ILE A 67 -29.26 -23.46 19.48
C ILE A 67 -29.92 -24.42 18.46
N PRO A 68 -30.82 -23.94 17.58
CA PRO A 68 -31.40 -24.76 16.52
C PRO A 68 -30.32 -25.43 15.66
N ARG A 69 -30.55 -26.71 15.29
CA ARG A 69 -29.54 -27.53 14.57
C ARG A 69 -29.05 -26.88 13.26
N ALA A 70 -29.95 -26.23 12.52
CA ALA A 70 -29.60 -25.53 11.29
C ALA A 70 -28.66 -24.34 11.54
N SER A 71 -28.95 -23.54 12.57
CA SER A 71 -28.11 -22.42 12.98
C SER A 71 -26.75 -22.89 13.50
N LEU A 72 -26.72 -23.96 14.31
CA LEU A 72 -25.49 -24.56 14.80
C LEU A 72 -24.60 -25.05 13.64
N LEU A 73 -25.17 -25.73 12.64
CA LEU A 73 -24.44 -26.20 11.47
C LEU A 73 -23.78 -25.03 10.70
N VAL A 74 -24.49 -23.93 10.51
CA VAL A 74 -23.94 -22.75 9.83
C VAL A 74 -22.82 -22.10 10.63
N HIS A 75 -22.95 -21.96 11.95
CA HIS A 75 -21.86 -21.47 12.78
C HIS A 75 -20.61 -22.36 12.67
N LEU A 76 -20.79 -23.69 12.68
CA LEU A 76 -19.68 -24.63 12.52
C LEU A 76 -19.03 -24.55 11.13
N LEU A 77 -19.83 -24.42 10.06
CA LEU A 77 -19.32 -24.26 8.69
C LEU A 77 -18.54 -22.94 8.54
N ASN A 78 -19.05 -21.84 9.09
CA ASN A 78 -18.38 -20.54 9.08
C ASN A 78 -17.09 -20.54 9.90
N LEU A 79 -17.07 -21.24 11.05
CA LEU A 79 -15.85 -21.42 11.84
C LEU A 79 -14.83 -22.31 11.13
N GLY A 80 -15.28 -23.40 10.52
CA GLY A 80 -14.43 -24.29 9.72
C GLY A 80 -13.81 -23.56 8.52
N SER A 81 -14.60 -22.78 7.78
CA SER A 81 -14.11 -21.96 6.68
C SER A 81 -13.10 -20.90 7.16
N ALA A 82 -13.38 -20.24 8.28
CA ALA A 82 -12.46 -19.29 8.90
C ALA A 82 -11.11 -19.93 9.28
N VAL A 83 -11.12 -21.14 9.86
CA VAL A 83 -9.90 -21.89 10.20
C VAL A 83 -9.09 -22.21 8.94
N VAL A 84 -9.74 -22.69 7.87
CA VAL A 84 -9.06 -23.01 6.61
C VAL A 84 -8.45 -21.74 5.99
N ILE A 85 -9.21 -20.66 5.91
CA ILE A 85 -8.73 -19.40 5.34
C ILE A 85 -7.59 -18.84 6.18
N LEU A 86 -7.66 -18.92 7.50
CA LEU A 86 -6.59 -18.47 8.40
C LEU A 86 -5.33 -19.33 8.22
N ALA A 87 -5.45 -20.66 8.12
CA ALA A 87 -4.32 -21.54 7.85
C ALA A 87 -3.63 -21.20 6.52
N LEU A 88 -4.42 -20.95 5.46
CA LEU A 88 -3.90 -20.49 4.17
C LEU A 88 -3.27 -19.10 4.28
N ALA A 89 -3.88 -18.17 5.02
CA ALA A 89 -3.39 -16.81 5.20
C ALA A 89 -2.13 -16.73 6.09
N LEU A 90 -1.87 -17.69 6.97
CA LEU A 90 -0.67 -17.73 7.81
C LEU A 90 0.46 -18.60 7.22
N SER A 91 0.15 -19.52 6.30
CA SER A 91 1.15 -20.46 5.76
C SER A 91 2.17 -19.81 4.81
N PRO A 92 3.47 -19.75 5.14
CA PRO A 92 4.47 -19.11 4.27
C PRO A 92 4.62 -19.80 2.90
N ARG A 93 4.15 -21.04 2.77
CA ARG A 93 4.21 -21.84 1.53
C ARG A 93 3.10 -21.50 0.52
N VAL A 94 2.03 -20.83 0.96
CA VAL A 94 0.88 -20.50 0.11
C VAL A 94 1.10 -19.13 -0.54
N ALA A 95 0.92 -19.06 -1.85
CA ALA A 95 0.97 -17.81 -2.60
C ALA A 95 -0.08 -16.80 -2.07
N HIS A 96 0.30 -15.52 -1.97
CA HIS A 96 -0.60 -14.47 -1.45
C HIS A 96 -1.93 -14.41 -2.20
N THR A 97 -1.89 -14.62 -3.52
CA THR A 97 -3.07 -14.62 -4.39
C THR A 97 -4.05 -15.71 -4.03
N VAL A 98 -3.57 -16.93 -3.79
CA VAL A 98 -4.38 -18.10 -3.42
C VAL A 98 -5.08 -17.87 -2.08
N ALA A 99 -4.37 -17.33 -1.08
CA ALA A 99 -4.99 -16.99 0.20
C ALA A 99 -6.10 -15.93 0.05
N LEU A 100 -5.88 -14.91 -0.79
CA LEU A 100 -6.88 -13.88 -1.07
C LEU A 100 -8.10 -14.42 -1.84
N HIS A 101 -7.90 -15.33 -2.78
CA HIS A 101 -8.99 -16.02 -3.49
C HIS A 101 -9.81 -16.90 -2.55
N ALA A 102 -9.15 -17.65 -1.67
CA ALA A 102 -9.83 -18.45 -0.65
C ALA A 102 -10.64 -17.56 0.31
N GLY A 103 -10.10 -16.39 0.69
CA GLY A 103 -10.82 -15.39 1.47
C GLY A 103 -12.09 -14.88 0.79
N LEU A 104 -12.02 -14.53 -0.49
CA LEU A 104 -13.19 -14.11 -1.28
C LEU A 104 -14.24 -15.22 -1.39
N ALA A 105 -13.81 -16.45 -1.70
CA ALA A 105 -14.73 -17.58 -1.80
C ALA A 105 -15.39 -17.88 -0.45
N GLY A 106 -14.63 -17.81 0.64
CA GLY A 106 -15.12 -17.99 2.00
C GLY A 106 -16.14 -16.93 2.42
N GLU A 107 -15.92 -15.66 2.03
CA GLU A 107 -16.88 -14.59 2.28
C GLU A 107 -18.21 -14.84 1.56
N VAL A 108 -18.18 -15.17 0.26
CA VAL A 108 -19.39 -15.51 -0.50
C VAL A 108 -20.13 -16.67 0.15
N LEU A 109 -19.44 -17.77 0.47
CA LEU A 109 -20.06 -18.92 1.12
C LEU A 109 -20.67 -18.57 2.49
N SER A 110 -20.00 -17.71 3.26
CA SER A 110 -20.49 -17.25 4.56
C SER A 110 -21.78 -16.43 4.40
N CYS A 111 -21.84 -15.53 3.42
CA CYS A 111 -23.04 -14.76 3.09
C CYS A 111 -24.22 -15.67 2.73
N TRP A 112 -23.98 -16.74 1.98
CA TRP A 112 -24.99 -17.75 1.67
C TRP A 112 -25.50 -18.50 2.90
N ALA A 113 -24.59 -18.96 3.76
CA ALA A 113 -24.97 -19.65 4.99
C ALA A 113 -25.75 -18.73 5.96
N ILE A 114 -25.31 -17.48 6.09
CA ILE A 114 -25.98 -16.44 6.91
C ILE A 114 -27.39 -16.17 6.38
N SER A 115 -27.53 -15.91 5.08
CA SER A 115 -28.83 -15.59 4.47
C SER A 115 -29.84 -16.73 4.63
N PHE A 116 -29.41 -17.98 4.42
CA PHE A 116 -30.28 -19.14 4.57
C PHE A 116 -30.82 -19.29 6.00
N VAL A 117 -29.94 -19.22 7.01
CA VAL A 117 -30.35 -19.36 8.42
C VAL A 117 -31.14 -18.16 8.92
N ALA A 118 -30.76 -16.94 8.55
CA ALA A 118 -31.47 -15.75 8.98
C ALA A 118 -32.91 -15.73 8.44
N ILE A 119 -33.11 -16.08 7.16
CA ILE A 119 -34.45 -16.13 6.57
C ILE A 119 -35.28 -17.24 7.21
N GLN A 120 -34.73 -18.45 7.33
CA GLN A 120 -35.47 -19.57 7.92
C GLN A 120 -35.85 -19.29 9.38
N GLY A 121 -34.90 -18.82 10.20
CA GLY A 121 -35.14 -18.58 11.63
C GLY A 121 -36.18 -17.49 11.88
N VAL A 122 -36.07 -16.34 11.20
CA VAL A 122 -37.05 -15.25 11.37
C VAL A 122 -38.45 -15.68 10.90
N TYR A 123 -38.54 -16.45 9.82
CA TYR A 123 -39.81 -16.95 9.32
C TYR A 123 -40.46 -17.96 10.28
N GLU A 124 -39.68 -18.86 10.88
CA GLU A 124 -40.18 -19.79 11.90
C GLU A 124 -40.74 -19.08 13.14
N GLU A 125 -40.13 -17.95 13.54
CA GLU A 125 -40.58 -17.18 14.71
C GLU A 125 -41.76 -16.25 14.42
N THR A 126 -41.78 -15.61 13.25
CA THR A 126 -42.69 -14.49 12.97
C THR A 126 -43.70 -14.77 11.86
N GLY A 127 -43.49 -15.82 11.06
CA GLY A 127 -44.21 -16.06 9.80
C GLY A 127 -43.86 -15.06 8.69
N ALA A 128 -42.92 -14.15 8.91
CA ALA A 128 -42.51 -13.11 7.96
C ALA A 128 -41.08 -13.33 7.48
N VAL A 129 -40.80 -12.89 6.26
CA VAL A 129 -39.46 -12.93 5.68
C VAL A 129 -38.73 -11.62 6.01
N PRO A 130 -37.50 -11.66 6.55
CA PRO A 130 -36.79 -10.45 6.99
C PRO A 130 -36.32 -9.59 5.82
N HIS A 131 -36.53 -8.28 5.87
CA HIS A 131 -36.05 -7.34 4.83
C HIS A 131 -34.53 -7.07 4.89
N LEU A 132 -33.87 -7.36 6.01
CA LEU A 132 -32.45 -7.13 6.22
C LEU A 132 -31.78 -8.40 6.72
N THR A 133 -30.68 -8.80 6.08
CA THR A 133 -29.84 -9.92 6.54
C THR A 133 -28.45 -9.40 6.95
N TRP A 134 -27.81 -10.14 7.86
CA TRP A 134 -26.43 -9.86 8.28
C TRP A 134 -25.42 -9.93 7.11
N ALA A 135 -25.77 -10.60 6.01
CA ALA A 135 -24.92 -10.67 4.81
C ALA A 135 -24.62 -9.28 4.21
N SER A 136 -25.57 -8.34 4.27
CA SER A 136 -25.35 -6.96 3.78
C SER A 136 -24.18 -6.25 4.47
N ILE A 137 -23.98 -6.50 5.77
CA ILE A 137 -22.86 -5.92 6.52
C ILE A 137 -21.54 -6.54 6.05
N VAL A 138 -21.51 -7.86 5.85
CA VAL A 138 -20.31 -8.57 5.37
C VAL A 138 -19.91 -8.08 3.97
N ILE A 139 -20.89 -7.92 3.07
CA ILE A 139 -20.71 -7.41 1.70
C ILE A 139 -20.05 -6.01 1.71
N VAL A 140 -20.42 -5.14 2.65
CA VAL A 140 -19.83 -3.79 2.76
C VAL A 140 -18.44 -3.83 3.38
N VAL A 141 -18.27 -4.55 4.50
CA VAL A 141 -17.05 -4.49 5.32
C VAL A 141 -15.87 -5.19 4.65
N PHE A 142 -16.10 -6.36 4.02
CA PHE A 142 -15.01 -7.17 3.50
C PHE A 142 -14.20 -6.47 2.39
N PRO A 143 -14.83 -5.87 1.36
CA PRO A 143 -14.13 -5.12 0.30
C PRO A 143 -13.44 -3.86 0.78
N MET A 144 -13.91 -3.25 1.88
CA MET A 144 -13.29 -2.04 2.44
C MET A 144 -11.94 -2.34 3.12
N ILE A 145 -11.81 -3.52 3.72
CA ILE A 145 -10.60 -3.84 4.49
C ILE A 145 -9.50 -4.36 3.56
N ILE A 146 -9.88 -5.16 2.56
CA ILE A 146 -8.93 -5.88 1.71
C ILE A 146 -8.67 -5.07 0.43
N PRO A 147 -7.42 -4.61 0.18
CA PRO A 147 -7.09 -3.79 -0.97
C PRO A 147 -6.94 -4.65 -2.23
N LEU A 148 -8.06 -5.11 -2.79
CA LEU A 148 -8.14 -5.83 -4.05
C LEU A 148 -8.70 -4.92 -5.17
N PRO A 149 -8.47 -5.25 -6.45
CA PRO A 149 -9.04 -4.50 -7.55
C PRO A 149 -10.57 -4.45 -7.48
N PRO A 150 -11.19 -3.27 -7.66
CA PRO A 150 -12.64 -3.10 -7.51
C PRO A 150 -13.47 -4.07 -8.36
N GLY A 151 -12.99 -4.45 -9.55
CA GLY A 151 -13.70 -5.40 -10.42
C GLY A 151 -13.85 -6.80 -9.81
N ARG A 152 -12.84 -7.30 -9.07
CA ARG A 152 -12.94 -8.61 -8.42
C ARG A 152 -13.79 -8.57 -7.15
N LEU A 153 -13.68 -7.46 -6.41
CA LEU A 153 -14.54 -7.21 -5.25
C LEU A 153 -16.00 -7.05 -5.66
N LEU A 154 -16.28 -6.42 -6.81
CA LEU A 154 -17.62 -6.30 -7.37
C LEU A 154 -18.23 -7.66 -7.68
N ILE A 155 -17.47 -8.57 -8.31
CA ILE A 155 -17.95 -9.92 -8.60
C ILE A 155 -18.30 -10.65 -7.30
N ALA A 156 -17.42 -10.63 -6.30
CA ALA A 156 -17.69 -11.25 -5.00
C ALA A 156 -18.93 -10.63 -4.33
N ALA A 157 -19.02 -9.30 -4.30
CA ALA A 157 -20.17 -8.59 -3.72
C ALA A 157 -21.49 -8.96 -4.42
N ILE A 158 -21.52 -9.09 -5.75
CA ILE A 158 -22.71 -9.52 -6.50
C ILE A 158 -23.09 -10.96 -6.14
N LEU A 159 -22.11 -11.88 -6.11
CA LEU A 159 -22.36 -13.27 -5.74
C LEU A 159 -22.84 -13.42 -4.29
N SER A 160 -22.30 -12.60 -3.38
CA SER A 160 -22.77 -12.51 -1.99
C SER A 160 -24.15 -11.89 -1.89
N ALA A 161 -24.46 -10.86 -2.68
CA ALA A 161 -25.79 -10.23 -2.68
C ALA A 161 -26.89 -11.16 -3.21
N ALA A 162 -26.55 -12.03 -4.16
CA ALA A 162 -27.46 -13.07 -4.65
C ALA A 162 -27.85 -14.10 -3.56
N SER A 163 -27.09 -14.17 -2.45
CA SER A 163 -27.37 -15.12 -1.37
C SER A 163 -28.78 -15.01 -0.80
N ALA A 164 -29.29 -13.80 -0.58
CA ALA A 164 -30.58 -13.59 0.07
C ALA A 164 -31.76 -14.05 -0.81
N PRO A 165 -31.96 -13.55 -2.04
CA PRO A 165 -33.06 -14.00 -2.90
C PRO A 165 -32.97 -15.50 -3.23
N LEU A 166 -31.76 -16.02 -3.49
CA LEU A 166 -31.59 -17.44 -3.83
C LEU A 166 -31.84 -18.34 -2.63
N SER A 167 -31.48 -17.91 -1.41
CA SER A 167 -31.85 -18.65 -0.19
C SER A 167 -33.35 -18.66 0.03
N GLY A 168 -34.04 -17.54 -0.18
CA GLY A 168 -35.50 -17.47 -0.11
C GLY A 168 -36.19 -18.41 -1.10
N LEU A 169 -35.76 -18.38 -2.36
CA LEU A 169 -36.28 -19.27 -3.41
C LEU A 169 -36.01 -20.74 -3.11
N LEU A 170 -34.83 -21.07 -2.59
CA LEU A 170 -34.48 -22.44 -2.20
C LEU A 170 -35.36 -22.91 -1.03
N LEU A 171 -35.54 -22.08 0.00
CA LEU A 171 -36.40 -22.38 1.14
C LEU A 171 -37.86 -22.58 0.70
N GLN A 172 -38.36 -21.77 -0.23
CA GLN A 172 -39.68 -21.94 -0.84
C GLN A 172 -39.79 -23.26 -1.60
N ALA A 173 -38.79 -23.59 -2.44
CA ALA A 173 -38.76 -24.84 -3.19
C ALA A 173 -38.75 -26.09 -2.29
N THR A 174 -38.17 -25.99 -1.09
CA THR A 174 -38.19 -27.05 -0.07
C THR A 174 -39.45 -27.06 0.80
N GLY A 175 -40.42 -26.17 0.54
CA GLY A 175 -41.67 -26.07 1.31
C GLY A 175 -41.50 -25.53 2.73
N ARG A 176 -40.37 -24.89 3.05
CA ARG A 176 -40.08 -24.36 4.40
C ARG A 176 -40.68 -22.99 4.66
N ILE A 177 -40.84 -22.19 3.61
CA ILE A 177 -41.40 -20.83 3.70
C ILE A 177 -42.39 -20.60 2.57
N VAL A 178 -43.33 -19.67 2.80
CA VAL A 178 -44.16 -19.10 1.73
C VAL A 178 -43.57 -17.75 1.35
N LEU A 179 -42.97 -17.67 0.17
CA LEU A 179 -42.33 -16.45 -0.30
C LEU A 179 -43.28 -15.68 -1.23
N THR A 180 -43.73 -14.52 -0.77
CA THR A 180 -44.50 -13.58 -1.59
C THR A 180 -43.57 -12.75 -2.49
N THR A 181 -44.11 -12.16 -3.56
CA THR A 181 -43.34 -11.26 -4.43
C THR A 181 -42.78 -10.06 -3.66
N GLU A 182 -43.57 -9.49 -2.73
CA GLU A 182 -43.13 -8.39 -1.87
C GLU A 182 -41.97 -8.81 -0.96
N ALA A 183 -42.06 -9.99 -0.34
CA ALA A 183 -40.98 -10.53 0.48
C ALA A 183 -39.71 -10.76 -0.35
N LEU A 184 -39.83 -11.33 -1.56
CA LEU A 184 -38.71 -11.55 -2.47
C LEU A 184 -38.02 -10.22 -2.87
N VAL A 185 -38.82 -9.19 -3.16
CA VAL A 185 -38.29 -7.84 -3.43
C VAL A 185 -37.60 -7.28 -2.19
N GLY A 186 -38.25 -7.37 -1.03
CA GLY A 186 -37.72 -6.87 0.24
C GLY A 186 -36.35 -7.45 0.60
N ILE A 187 -36.18 -8.77 0.49
CA ILE A 187 -34.89 -9.43 0.79
C ILE A 187 -33.78 -9.13 -0.22
N SER A 188 -34.15 -8.64 -1.41
CA SER A 188 -33.21 -8.34 -2.49
C SER A 188 -32.65 -6.92 -2.43
N ILE A 189 -33.42 -5.96 -1.90
CA ILE A 189 -33.07 -4.53 -1.93
C ILE A 189 -31.81 -4.26 -1.09
N SER A 190 -31.77 -4.76 0.16
CA SER A 190 -30.65 -4.45 1.06
C SER A 190 -29.30 -4.96 0.54
N PRO A 191 -29.16 -6.23 0.11
CA PRO A 191 -27.89 -6.72 -0.45
C PRO A 191 -27.52 -6.03 -1.75
N ALA A 192 -28.48 -5.66 -2.61
CA ALA A 192 -28.21 -4.90 -3.83
C ALA A 192 -27.63 -3.50 -3.52
N LEU A 193 -28.17 -2.80 -2.52
CA LEU A 193 -27.63 -1.52 -2.07
C LEU A 193 -26.23 -1.69 -1.47
N ALA A 194 -26.01 -2.78 -0.72
CA ALA A 194 -24.72 -3.12 -0.14
C ALA A 194 -23.62 -3.27 -1.22
N VAL A 195 -23.93 -3.84 -2.40
CA VAL A 195 -22.98 -3.91 -3.53
C VAL A 195 -22.52 -2.53 -3.96
N GLY A 196 -23.44 -1.57 -4.09
CA GLY A 196 -23.11 -0.19 -4.49
C GLY A 196 -22.17 0.49 -3.50
N ILE A 197 -22.48 0.38 -2.20
CA ILE A 197 -21.64 0.92 -1.11
C ILE A 197 -20.27 0.24 -1.09
N ALA A 198 -20.25 -1.09 -1.17
CA ALA A 198 -19.03 -1.88 -1.20
C ALA A 198 -18.13 -1.50 -2.38
N PHE A 199 -18.71 -1.31 -3.57
CA PHE A 199 -17.97 -0.91 -4.76
C PHE A 199 -17.40 0.50 -4.65
N ALA A 200 -18.20 1.47 -4.16
CA ALA A 200 -17.73 2.83 -3.95
C ALA A 200 -16.60 2.89 -2.92
N GLY A 201 -16.76 2.20 -1.78
CA GLY A 201 -15.74 2.08 -0.74
C GLY A 201 -14.47 1.41 -1.25
N ALA A 202 -14.60 0.29 -1.97
CA ALA A 202 -13.47 -0.41 -2.58
C ALA A 202 -12.73 0.47 -3.59
N ARG A 203 -13.43 1.22 -4.45
CA ARG A 203 -12.81 2.17 -5.39
C ARG A 203 -12.02 3.26 -4.67
N MET A 204 -12.60 3.87 -3.64
CA MET A 204 -11.96 4.94 -2.88
C MET A 204 -10.68 4.43 -2.19
N ILE A 205 -10.76 3.29 -1.50
CA ILE A 205 -9.64 2.71 -0.77
C ILE A 205 -8.57 2.20 -1.73
N TYR A 206 -8.96 1.62 -2.86
CA TYR A 206 -8.02 1.20 -3.90
C TYR A 206 -7.26 2.40 -4.49
N ALA A 207 -7.95 3.50 -4.80
CA ALA A 207 -7.33 4.74 -5.28
C ALA A 207 -6.29 5.26 -4.27
N ILE A 208 -6.67 5.40 -2.99
CA ILE A 208 -5.77 5.88 -1.92
C ILE A 208 -4.52 4.99 -1.80
N ASN A 209 -4.66 3.66 -1.83
CA ASN A 209 -3.51 2.76 -1.69
C ASN A 209 -2.59 2.79 -2.91
N VAL A 210 -3.15 2.96 -4.11
CA VAL A 210 -2.36 3.11 -5.34
C VAL A 210 -1.61 4.45 -5.32
N ASP A 211 -2.25 5.53 -4.89
CA ASP A 211 -1.65 6.86 -4.78
C ASP A 211 -0.50 6.88 -3.77
N ILE A 212 -0.67 6.29 -2.57
CA ILE A 212 0.42 6.14 -1.59
C ILE A 212 1.59 5.32 -2.17
N SER A 213 1.27 4.29 -2.95
CA SER A 213 2.29 3.42 -3.56
C SER A 213 3.02 4.07 -4.74
N ARG A 214 2.40 5.06 -5.39
CA ARG A 214 3.03 5.91 -6.40
C ARG A 214 3.81 7.06 -5.76
N ALA A 215 3.27 7.70 -4.73
CA ALA A 215 3.94 8.76 -3.97
C ALA A 215 5.24 8.30 -3.30
N ARG A 216 5.37 7.00 -2.98
CA ARG A 216 6.64 6.41 -2.49
C ARG A 216 7.62 6.04 -3.61
N ARG A 217 7.33 6.32 -4.87
CA ARG A 217 8.22 6.07 -6.00
C ARG A 217 8.72 7.41 -6.55
N MET A 218 10.03 7.51 -6.65
CA MET A 218 10.73 8.65 -7.24
C MET A 218 11.52 8.12 -8.42
N GLY A 219 10.92 8.16 -9.62
CA GLY A 219 11.47 7.51 -10.82
C GLY A 219 11.70 6.00 -10.61
N ALA A 220 12.95 5.56 -10.71
CA ALA A 220 13.36 4.16 -10.52
C ALA A 220 13.59 3.75 -9.06
N TYR A 221 13.37 4.66 -8.10
CA TYR A 221 13.67 4.46 -6.68
C TYR A 221 12.41 4.29 -5.84
N ARG A 222 12.46 3.38 -4.86
CA ARG A 222 11.42 3.16 -3.85
C ARG A 222 11.87 3.74 -2.52
N LEU A 223 11.10 4.66 -1.96
CA LEU A 223 11.35 5.22 -0.62
C LEU A 223 11.01 4.20 0.47
N GLU A 224 11.93 4.00 1.40
CA GLU A 224 11.84 3.00 2.48
C GLU A 224 11.63 3.67 3.84
N GLU A 225 12.66 4.38 4.33
CA GLU A 225 12.73 4.96 5.67
C GLU A 225 13.13 6.44 5.59
N LYS A 226 12.55 7.29 6.43
CA LYS A 226 12.95 8.70 6.53
C LYS A 226 14.22 8.82 7.36
N LEU A 227 15.28 9.35 6.75
CA LEU A 227 16.59 9.57 7.40
C LEU A 227 16.66 10.94 8.10
N GLY A 228 15.95 11.94 7.59
CA GLY A 228 15.94 13.27 8.18
C GLY A 228 15.00 14.25 7.50
N ALA A 229 14.80 15.40 8.13
CA ALA A 229 14.10 16.54 7.56
C ALA A 229 14.80 17.84 7.95
N GLY A 230 14.79 18.81 7.05
CA GLY A 230 15.36 20.13 7.28
C GLY A 230 14.64 21.21 6.48
N GLY A 231 15.15 22.43 6.54
CA GLY A 231 14.53 23.60 5.91
C GLY A 231 14.40 23.54 4.39
N MET A 232 15.04 22.59 3.69
CA MET A 232 14.94 22.41 2.23
C MET A 232 14.21 21.12 1.83
N GLY A 233 13.58 20.42 2.78
CA GLY A 233 12.80 19.21 2.53
C GLY A 233 13.26 18.00 3.33
N GLU A 234 13.02 16.80 2.80
CA GLU A 234 13.17 15.52 3.52
C GLU A 234 14.19 14.61 2.84
N VAL A 235 14.91 13.80 3.61
CA VAL A 235 15.85 12.80 3.09
C VAL A 235 15.36 11.42 3.49
N TRP A 236 15.31 10.51 2.53
CA TRP A 236 14.79 9.15 2.66
C TRP A 236 15.84 8.14 2.20
N ARG A 237 15.94 7.00 2.89
CA ARG A 237 16.57 5.80 2.38
C ARG A 237 15.69 5.24 1.26
N ALA A 238 16.30 4.81 0.18
CA ALA A 238 15.62 4.24 -0.95
C ALA A 238 16.39 3.07 -1.55
N SER A 239 15.68 2.19 -2.26
CA SER A 239 16.26 1.12 -3.07
C SER A 239 15.96 1.36 -4.55
N HIS A 240 16.97 1.15 -5.40
CA HIS A 240 16.78 1.18 -6.85
C HIS A 240 16.11 -0.13 -7.30
N ARG A 241 15.13 -0.07 -8.21
CA ARG A 241 14.33 -1.25 -8.57
C ARG A 241 15.12 -2.36 -9.26
N MET A 242 16.11 -2.00 -10.08
CA MET A 242 16.88 -2.93 -10.90
C MET A 242 18.29 -3.17 -10.35
N LEU A 243 18.76 -2.32 -9.43
CA LEU A 243 20.10 -2.38 -8.86
C LEU A 243 19.95 -2.57 -7.37
N ALA A 244 20.52 -3.63 -6.80
CA ALA A 244 20.44 -3.93 -5.37
C ALA A 244 21.34 -3.00 -4.52
N ARG A 245 21.47 -1.74 -4.90
CA ARG A 245 22.25 -0.73 -4.17
C ARG A 245 21.31 0.21 -3.41
N PRO A 246 21.51 0.41 -2.10
CA PRO A 246 20.77 1.42 -1.36
C PRO A 246 21.22 2.82 -1.78
N ALA A 247 20.29 3.78 -1.72
CA ALA A 247 20.53 5.18 -2.06
C ALA A 247 19.81 6.10 -1.06
N ALA A 248 20.24 7.35 -0.99
CA ALA A 248 19.53 8.41 -0.28
C ALA A 248 18.80 9.30 -1.30
N VAL A 249 17.50 9.51 -1.12
CA VAL A 249 16.68 10.39 -1.95
C VAL A 249 16.30 11.61 -1.13
N LYS A 250 16.70 12.80 -1.57
CA LYS A 250 16.26 14.05 -0.97
C LYS A 250 15.10 14.63 -1.77
N LEU A 251 13.98 14.82 -1.10
CA LEU A 251 12.73 15.41 -1.59
C LEU A 251 12.69 16.88 -1.21
N ILE A 252 12.34 17.73 -2.17
CA ILE A 252 12.14 19.17 -1.97
C ILE A 252 10.65 19.46 -2.13
N ALA A 253 10.03 19.93 -1.06
CA ALA A 253 8.58 20.02 -0.97
C ALA A 253 8.01 21.15 -1.85
N PRO A 254 6.90 20.91 -2.59
CA PRO A 254 6.25 21.92 -3.43
C PRO A 254 5.79 23.18 -2.68
N ARG A 255 5.51 23.08 -1.36
CA ARG A 255 5.12 24.23 -0.53
C ARG A 255 6.15 25.36 -0.50
N GLN A 256 7.42 25.08 -0.75
CA GLN A 256 8.46 26.10 -0.84
C GLN A 256 8.46 26.83 -2.19
N LEU A 257 7.76 26.26 -3.19
CA LEU A 257 7.59 26.77 -4.54
C LEU A 257 6.18 27.37 -4.73
N ALA A 258 5.31 27.25 -3.73
CA ALA A 258 3.92 27.71 -3.77
C ALA A 258 3.84 29.22 -3.53
N GLY A 259 3.32 29.97 -4.51
CA GLY A 259 3.04 31.41 -4.39
C GLY A 259 3.39 32.23 -5.63
N ASN A 260 4.32 31.77 -6.48
CA ASN A 260 4.65 32.42 -7.75
C ASN A 260 5.25 31.42 -8.76
N PRO A 261 4.55 31.09 -9.87
CA PRO A 261 5.03 30.15 -10.89
C PRO A 261 6.39 30.49 -11.50
N ASP A 262 6.73 31.78 -11.61
CA ASP A 262 8.02 32.22 -12.16
C ASP A 262 9.15 32.05 -11.14
N LEU A 263 8.87 32.24 -9.86
CA LEU A 263 9.82 31.94 -8.78
C LEU A 263 10.10 30.44 -8.68
N ALA A 264 9.06 29.62 -8.86
CA ALA A 264 9.20 28.17 -8.90
C ALA A 264 10.14 27.74 -10.04
N ARG A 265 9.88 28.19 -11.27
CA ARG A 265 10.74 27.89 -12.44
C ARG A 265 12.20 28.30 -12.25
N ARG A 266 12.46 29.49 -11.68
CA ARG A 266 13.83 29.95 -11.40
C ARG A 266 14.54 29.11 -10.34
N THR A 267 13.81 28.69 -9.32
CA THR A 267 14.35 27.84 -8.23
C THR A 267 14.70 26.45 -8.77
N ILE A 268 13.82 25.90 -9.61
CA ILE A 268 14.03 24.61 -10.29
C ILE A 268 15.28 24.64 -11.16
N HIS A 269 15.40 25.66 -12.02
CA HIS A 269 16.56 25.78 -12.91
C HIS A 269 17.89 25.90 -12.13
N ARG A 270 17.90 26.63 -11.01
CA ARG A 270 19.09 26.72 -10.15
C ARG A 270 19.41 25.38 -9.50
N PHE A 271 18.39 24.67 -9.04
CA PHE A 271 18.54 23.35 -8.43
C PHE A 271 19.10 22.33 -9.43
N GLU A 272 18.56 22.27 -10.65
CA GLU A 272 19.09 21.41 -11.71
C GLU A 272 20.56 21.73 -12.02
N GLN A 273 20.91 23.01 -12.12
CA GLN A 273 22.30 23.43 -12.34
C GLN A 273 23.22 23.01 -11.19
N GLU A 274 22.78 23.15 -9.94
CA GLU A 274 23.56 22.77 -8.76
C GLU A 274 23.78 21.25 -8.68
N VAL A 275 22.74 20.47 -8.93
CA VAL A 275 22.80 19.01 -8.95
C VAL A 275 23.68 18.51 -10.10
N GLN A 276 23.49 19.04 -11.32
CA GLN A 276 24.32 18.68 -12.48
C GLN A 276 25.79 19.00 -12.27
N ALA A 277 26.08 20.13 -11.62
CA ALA A 277 27.46 20.52 -11.36
C ALA A 277 28.09 19.64 -10.27
N THR A 278 27.33 19.29 -9.22
CA THR A 278 27.77 18.36 -8.18
C THR A 278 28.02 16.97 -8.73
N ALA A 279 27.18 16.48 -9.65
CA ALA A 279 27.32 15.18 -10.30
C ALA A 279 28.59 15.04 -11.17
N ARG A 280 29.28 16.14 -11.48
CA ARG A 280 30.55 16.11 -12.23
C ARG A 280 31.77 15.93 -11.34
N LEU A 281 31.62 16.11 -10.03
CA LEU A 281 32.70 15.93 -9.07
C LEU A 281 33.02 14.44 -8.92
N ARG A 282 34.30 14.10 -8.87
CA ARG A 282 34.82 12.72 -8.84
C ARG A 282 35.67 12.44 -7.61
N SER A 283 35.89 13.43 -6.75
CA SER A 283 36.63 13.25 -5.51
C SER A 283 35.96 12.16 -4.65
N PRO A 284 36.74 11.21 -4.10
CA PRO A 284 36.22 10.18 -3.18
C PRO A 284 35.72 10.75 -1.84
N HIS A 285 35.86 12.06 -1.63
CA HIS A 285 35.41 12.79 -0.45
C HIS A 285 34.20 13.68 -0.73
N THR A 286 33.57 13.53 -1.90
CA THR A 286 32.33 14.19 -2.30
C THR A 286 31.24 13.13 -2.40
N VAL A 287 30.04 13.42 -1.89
CA VAL A 287 28.89 12.52 -2.05
C VAL A 287 28.55 12.37 -3.53
N GLU A 288 28.42 11.13 -3.99
CA GLU A 288 28.08 10.85 -5.39
C GLU A 288 26.58 11.07 -5.62
N VAL A 289 26.22 11.82 -6.66
CA VAL A 289 24.84 12.01 -7.10
C VAL A 289 24.57 11.08 -8.27
N TYR A 290 23.56 10.23 -8.15
CA TYR A 290 23.21 9.24 -9.17
C TYR A 290 22.19 9.74 -10.17
N ASP A 291 21.18 10.47 -9.71
CA ASP A 291 20.02 10.82 -10.52
C ASP A 291 19.26 12.02 -9.94
N TYR A 292 18.42 12.67 -10.73
CA TYR A 292 17.49 13.71 -10.29
C TYR A 292 16.27 13.81 -11.20
N GLY A 293 15.16 14.31 -10.66
CA GLY A 293 13.95 14.44 -11.43
C GLY A 293 12.80 15.10 -10.69
N ILE A 294 11.63 15.02 -11.33
CA ILE A 294 10.36 15.52 -10.81
C ILE A 294 9.46 14.31 -10.58
N ALA A 295 8.92 14.20 -9.37
CA ALA A 295 7.97 13.18 -8.98
C ALA A 295 6.60 13.41 -9.63
N ASP A 296 5.76 12.38 -9.68
CA ASP A 296 4.39 12.48 -10.20
C ASP A 296 3.54 13.52 -9.46
N ASP A 297 3.85 13.79 -8.18
CA ASP A 297 3.19 14.80 -7.35
C ASP A 297 3.79 16.23 -7.50
N GLY A 298 4.74 16.40 -8.41
CA GLY A 298 5.43 17.66 -8.69
C GLY A 298 6.59 17.97 -7.73
N SER A 299 6.89 17.09 -6.77
CA SER A 299 8.04 17.27 -5.88
C SER A 299 9.35 17.05 -6.64
N PHE A 300 10.34 17.91 -6.38
CA PHE A 300 11.69 17.71 -6.92
C PHE A 300 12.44 16.72 -6.05
N TYR A 301 13.20 15.83 -6.68
CA TYR A 301 14.05 14.92 -5.96
C TYR A 301 15.41 14.77 -6.63
N TYR A 302 16.40 14.41 -5.82
CA TYR A 302 17.66 13.88 -6.32
C TYR A 302 18.12 12.72 -5.46
N VAL A 303 18.88 11.84 -6.10
CA VAL A 303 19.35 10.58 -5.56
C VAL A 303 20.85 10.66 -5.41
N MET A 304 21.33 10.31 -4.23
CA MET A 304 22.73 10.33 -3.88
C MET A 304 23.14 9.06 -3.15
N GLU A 305 24.44 8.87 -3.01
CA GLU A 305 25.04 7.82 -2.20
C GLU A 305 24.45 7.79 -0.79
N LEU A 306 24.08 6.58 -0.33
CA LEU A 306 23.71 6.39 1.06
C LEU A 306 24.96 6.22 1.91
N LEU A 307 25.31 7.24 2.70
CA LEU A 307 26.47 7.20 3.57
C LEU A 307 26.15 6.53 4.91
N GLU A 308 26.73 5.35 5.13
CA GLU A 308 26.65 4.64 6.41
C GLU A 308 27.72 5.17 7.38
N GLY A 309 27.34 6.18 8.17
CA GLY A 309 28.28 6.91 9.00
C GLY A 309 27.63 7.83 10.03
N ARG A 310 28.45 8.70 10.64
CA ARG A 310 28.00 9.76 11.55
C ARG A 310 28.57 11.10 11.10
N ASN A 311 27.80 12.17 11.24
CA ASN A 311 28.31 13.51 10.96
C ASN A 311 29.26 13.99 12.09
N LEU A 312 30.12 14.96 11.79
CA LEU A 312 31.09 15.50 12.76
C LEU A 312 30.42 16.22 13.93
N GLN A 313 29.24 16.83 13.72
CA GLN A 313 28.49 17.49 14.79
C GLN A 313 28.09 16.49 15.89
N ASP A 314 27.58 15.33 15.51
CA ASP A 314 27.21 14.24 16.43
C ASP A 314 28.42 13.68 17.16
N LEU A 315 29.57 13.61 16.49
CA LEU A 315 30.82 13.16 17.12
C LEU A 315 31.29 14.13 18.19
N VAL A 316 31.27 15.44 17.90
CA VAL A 316 31.64 16.48 18.88
C VAL A 316 30.64 16.52 20.03
N ALA A 317 29.35 16.40 19.75
CA ALA A 317 28.32 16.36 20.78
C ALA A 317 28.49 15.17 21.75
N ARG A 318 28.96 14.02 21.25
CA ARG A 318 29.16 12.80 22.05
C ARG A 318 30.48 12.75 22.79
N HIS A 319 31.55 13.26 22.19
CA HIS A 319 32.91 13.05 22.69
C HIS A 319 33.61 14.34 23.14
N GLY A 320 32.95 15.49 23.00
CA GLY A 320 33.58 16.79 23.19
C GLY A 320 34.57 17.13 22.07
N PRO A 321 35.49 18.09 22.32
CA PRO A 321 36.53 18.44 21.36
C PRO A 321 37.36 17.23 20.94
N LEU A 322 37.56 17.06 19.63
CA LEU A 322 38.31 15.93 19.09
C LEU A 322 39.82 16.25 19.05
N PRO A 323 40.72 15.27 19.29
CA PRO A 323 42.16 15.48 19.21
C PRO A 323 42.59 15.94 17.81
N ALA A 324 43.56 16.86 17.74
CA ALA A 324 44.08 17.40 16.48
C ALA A 324 44.54 16.29 15.52
N ALA A 325 45.17 15.23 16.04
CA ALA A 325 45.60 14.06 15.27
C ALA A 325 44.45 13.36 14.50
N ARG A 326 43.21 13.47 14.98
CA ARG A 326 42.02 12.93 14.32
C ARG A 326 41.38 13.94 13.36
N VAL A 327 41.38 15.22 13.71
CA VAL A 327 40.70 16.28 12.93
C VAL A 327 41.49 16.65 11.67
N VAL A 328 42.82 16.73 11.76
CA VAL A 328 43.67 17.16 10.64
C VAL A 328 43.49 16.27 9.39
N PRO A 329 43.49 14.92 9.48
CA PRO A 329 43.20 14.08 8.32
C PRO A 329 41.82 14.32 7.70
N ILE A 330 40.79 14.53 8.53
CA ILE A 330 39.41 14.76 8.08
C ILE A 330 39.32 16.09 7.31
N LEU A 331 39.90 17.16 7.85
CA LEU A 331 39.92 18.46 7.17
C LEU A 331 40.70 18.40 5.86
N ARG A 332 41.80 17.63 5.80
CA ARG A 332 42.56 17.45 4.55
C ARG A 332 41.72 16.77 3.46
N GLN A 333 40.91 15.78 3.81
CA GLN A 333 39.96 15.13 2.89
C GLN A 333 38.88 16.12 2.41
N ALA A 334 38.36 16.94 3.32
CA ALA A 334 37.39 17.99 2.99
C ALA A 334 37.99 19.04 2.04
N CYS A 335 39.22 19.50 2.31
CA CYS A 335 39.95 20.42 1.45
C CYS A 335 40.21 19.84 0.06
N HIS A 336 40.44 18.52 -0.05
CA HIS A 336 40.57 17.86 -1.36
C HIS A 336 39.26 17.95 -2.17
N SER A 337 38.13 17.60 -1.56
CA SER A 337 36.80 17.74 -2.19
C SER A 337 36.50 19.20 -2.57
N LEU A 338 36.74 20.14 -1.66
CA LEU A 338 36.54 21.57 -1.90
C LEU A 338 37.46 22.12 -3.00
N GLY A 339 38.70 21.65 -3.07
CA GLY A 339 39.64 22.02 -4.13
C GLY A 339 39.12 21.65 -5.51
N GLU A 340 38.62 20.42 -5.68
CA GLU A 340 37.96 19.99 -6.92
C GLU A 340 36.72 20.84 -7.23
N ALA A 341 35.85 21.05 -6.24
CA ALA A 341 34.65 21.86 -6.42
C ALA A 341 34.99 23.29 -6.87
N HIS A 342 35.98 23.93 -6.27
CA HIS A 342 36.42 25.27 -6.65
C HIS A 342 37.01 25.32 -8.06
N GLN A 343 37.77 24.30 -8.48
CA GLN A 343 38.27 24.20 -9.86
C GLN A 343 37.14 24.06 -10.88
N ALA A 344 36.02 23.44 -10.48
CA ALA A 344 34.80 23.37 -11.26
C ALA A 344 33.92 24.64 -11.16
N GLY A 345 34.38 25.69 -10.47
CA GLY A 345 33.64 26.94 -10.29
C GLY A 345 32.48 26.85 -9.28
N LEU A 346 32.47 25.82 -8.44
CA LEU A 346 31.41 25.58 -7.44
C LEU A 346 31.86 26.02 -6.06
N VAL A 347 30.95 26.68 -5.33
CA VAL A 347 31.17 27.09 -3.94
C VAL A 347 30.07 26.47 -3.08
N HIS A 348 30.42 25.65 -2.09
CA HIS A 348 29.45 24.89 -1.28
C HIS A 348 28.56 25.79 -0.39
N ARG A 349 29.07 26.92 0.11
CA ARG A 349 28.35 27.94 0.91
C ARG A 349 27.75 27.51 2.27
N ASP A 350 27.71 26.21 2.58
CA ASP A 350 27.15 25.66 3.84
C ASP A 350 28.08 24.60 4.44
N ILE A 351 29.38 24.92 4.53
CA ILE A 351 30.35 24.02 5.18
C ILE A 351 30.20 24.13 6.70
N LYS A 352 29.77 23.02 7.31
CA LYS A 352 29.59 22.88 8.76
C LYS A 352 29.73 21.41 9.19
N PRO A 353 29.99 21.13 10.48
CA PRO A 353 30.15 19.75 10.97
C PRO A 353 28.96 18.82 10.66
N ALA A 354 27.74 19.34 10.54
CA ALA A 354 26.55 18.57 10.17
C ALA A 354 26.61 17.96 8.76
N ASN A 355 27.32 18.62 7.85
CA ASN A 355 27.39 18.24 6.42
C ASN A 355 28.65 17.42 6.09
N MET A 356 29.43 17.03 7.10
CA MET A 356 30.63 16.21 6.94
C MET A 356 30.40 14.88 7.62
N ILE A 357 30.31 13.80 6.83
CA ILE A 357 29.99 12.46 7.32
C ILE A 357 31.25 11.60 7.31
N LEU A 358 31.56 11.00 8.46
CA LEU A 358 32.56 9.94 8.55
C LEU A 358 31.87 8.60 8.34
N CYS A 359 32.23 7.94 7.24
CA CYS A 359 31.75 6.62 6.85
C CYS A 359 32.93 5.72 6.46
N ARG A 360 32.67 4.41 6.29
CA ARG A 360 33.64 3.54 5.62
C ARG A 360 33.62 3.83 4.12
N TYR A 361 34.80 3.86 3.51
CA TYR A 361 34.93 3.96 2.07
C TYR A 361 34.64 2.60 1.40
N GLY A 362 33.77 2.56 0.40
CA GLY A 362 33.50 1.37 -0.42
C GLY A 362 32.62 0.28 0.21
N ALA A 363 31.62 0.65 1.01
CA ALA A 363 30.62 -0.28 1.56
C ALA A 363 29.50 -0.60 0.55
#